data_AF-A0A820E7X3-F1
#
_entry.id   AF-A0A820E7X3-F1
#
_cell.length_a   1.000
_cell.length_b   1.000
_cell.length_c   1.000
_cell.angle_alpha   90.00
_cell.angle_beta   90.00
_cell.angle_gamma   90.00
#
_symmetry.space_group_name_H-M   'P 1'
#
loop_
_entity.id
_entity.type
_entity.pdbx_description
1 polymer ?
#
loop_
_entity_poly.entity_id
_entity_poly.type
_entity_poly.pdbx_seq_one_letter_code
_entity_poly.pdbx_strand_id
1 'polypeptide(L)' 'MNQEDYIKKIKDLQDYQMDERGWVDIGYNFLICNDNDDQQQIYRGRGWRYVGAHCIGYNFMSL' A
#
# COMPACT_ATOMS: atom_id res chain seq x y z
N MET A 1 8.16 -17.07 -2.60
CA MET A 1 6.87 -16.56 -3.11
C MET A 1 7.22 -15.53 -4.16
N ASN A 2 6.74 -15.64 -5.40
CA ASN A 2 7.32 -14.81 -6.46
C ASN A 2 6.77 -13.36 -6.42
N GLN A 3 7.35 -12.46 -7.21
CA GLN A 3 6.93 -11.05 -7.26
C GLN A 3 5.44 -10.88 -7.62
N GLU A 4 4.89 -11.77 -8.45
CA GLU A 4 3.50 -11.70 -8.92
C GLU A 4 2.52 -11.94 -7.76
N ASP A 5 2.85 -12.83 -6.83
CA ASP A 5 2.05 -13.10 -5.64
C ASP A 5 1.87 -11.85 -4.76
N TYR A 6 2.91 -11.01 -4.64
CA TYR A 6 2.85 -9.76 -3.88
C TYR A 6 2.03 -8.69 -4.58
N ILE A 7 2.19 -8.55 -5.89
CA ILE A 7 1.37 -7.63 -6.69
C ILE A 7 -0.10 -8.00 -6.53
N LYS A 8 -0.44 -9.29 -6.57
CA LYS A 8 -1.80 -9.76 -6.36
C LYS A 8 -2.33 -9.37 -4.98
N LYS A 9 -1.58 -9.63 -3.91
CA LYS A 9 -1.99 -9.25 -2.54
C LYS A 9 -2.20 -7.75 -2.35
N ILE A 10 -1.32 -6.93 -2.96
CA ILE A 10 -1.44 -5.47 -2.90
C ILE A 10 -2.69 -5.00 -3.65
N LYS A 11 -3.00 -5.61 -4.81
CA LYS A 11 -4.24 -5.35 -5.54
C LYS A 11 -5.47 -5.76 -4.74
N ASP A 12 -5.50 -6.98 -4.21
CA ASP A 12 -6.61 -7.46 -3.38
C ASP A 12 -6.87 -6.53 -2.18
N LEU A 13 -5.81 -5.95 -1.59
CA LEU A 13 -5.92 -4.94 -0.53
C LEU A 13 -6.45 -3.59 -1.03
N GLN A 14 -5.97 -3.13 -2.19
CA GLN A 14 -6.45 -1.89 -2.82
C GLN A 14 -7.94 -2.01 -3.15
N ASP A 15 -8.34 -3.09 -3.79
CA ASP A 15 -9.74 -3.38 -4.15
C ASP A 15 -10.62 -3.40 -2.90
N TYR A 16 -10.22 -4.10 -1.83
CA TYR A 16 -10.95 -4.08 -0.56
C TYR A 16 -11.10 -2.66 0.01
N GLN A 17 -10.06 -1.82 -0.03
CA GLN A 17 -10.15 -0.46 0.50
C GLN A 17 -11.02 0.45 -0.37
N MET A 18 -11.00 0.26 -1.69
CA MET A 18 -11.82 1.04 -2.61
C MET A 18 -13.29 0.60 -2.57
N ASP A 19 -13.55 -0.70 -2.71
CA ASP A 19 -14.89 -1.24 -2.86
C ASP A 19 -15.64 -1.31 -1.52
N GLU A 20 -15.00 -1.81 -0.47
CA GLU A 20 -15.68 -2.04 0.82
C GLU A 20 -15.60 -0.82 1.76
N ARG A 21 -14.52 -0.02 1.68
CA ARG A 21 -14.35 1.17 2.53
C ARG A 21 -14.60 2.50 1.82
N GLY A 22 -14.82 2.47 0.50
CA GLY A 22 -15.08 3.67 -0.29
C GLY A 22 -13.87 4.62 -0.39
N TRP A 23 -12.65 4.11 -0.20
CA TRP A 23 -11.46 4.95 -0.33
C TRP A 23 -11.16 5.21 -1.81
N VAL A 24 -10.52 6.34 -2.11
CA VAL A 24 -10.16 6.70 -3.50
C VAL A 24 -8.99 5.85 -4.03
N ASP A 25 -8.18 5.29 -3.12
CA ASP A 25 -7.01 4.47 -3.41
C ASP A 25 -6.56 3.75 -2.13
N ILE A 26 -5.59 2.84 -2.24
CA ILE A 26 -4.90 2.21 -1.13
C ILE A 26 -4.40 3.26 -0.13
N GLY A 27 -4.58 3.04 1.17
CA GLY A 27 -4.33 4.06 2.19
C GLY A 27 -2.86 4.33 2.48
N TYR A 28 -1.95 3.46 2.07
CA TYR A 28 -0.52 3.59 2.33
C TYR A 28 0.20 4.29 1.17
N ASN A 29 1.21 5.10 1.47
CA ASN A 29 2.03 5.73 0.43
C ASN A 29 3.01 4.73 -0.19
N PHE A 30 3.59 3.86 0.64
CA PHE A 30 4.49 2.78 0.23
C PHE A 30 4.18 1.50 0.99
N LEU A 31 4.40 0.37 0.34
CA LEU A 31 4.30 -0.95 0.93
C LEU A 31 5.64 -1.68 0.72
N ILE A 32 6.06 -2.44 1.72
CA ILE A 32 7.26 -3.28 1.64
C ILE A 32 6.78 -4.73 1.68
N CYS A 33 7.24 -5.53 0.74
CA CYS A 33 7.04 -6.97 0.76
C CYS A 33 8.39 -7.66 0.77
N ASN A 34 8.57 -8.55 1.74
CA ASN A 34 9.76 -9.36 1.89
C ASN A 34 9.41 -10.79 1.48
N ASP A 35 10.20 -11.36 0.57
CA ASP A 35 10.14 -12.80 0.27
C ASP A 35 11.00 -13.60 1.23
N ASN A 36 12.16 -13.04 1.59
CA ASN A 36 13.06 -13.51 2.63
C ASN A 36 13.88 -12.31 3.13
N ASP A 37 14.80 -12.55 4.07
CA ASP A 37 15.61 -11.49 4.68
C ASP A 37 16.46 -10.70 3.66
N ASP A 38 16.79 -11.31 2.52
CA ASP A 38 17.70 -10.75 1.50
C ASP A 38 16.98 -10.11 0.30
N GLN A 39 15.68 -10.33 0.12
CA GLN A 39 14.91 -9.76 -0.99
C GLN A 39 13.70 -8.96 -0.50
N GLN A 40 13.87 -7.64 -0.54
CA GLN A 40 12.85 -6.66 -0.19
C GLN A 40 12.46 -5.89 -1.45
N GLN A 41 11.15 -5.78 -1.69
CA GLN A 41 10.61 -4.99 -2.78
C GLN A 41 9.71 -3.90 -2.23
N ILE A 42 9.94 -2.67 -2.69
CA ILE A 42 9.13 -1.51 -2.32
C ILE A 42 8.11 -1.28 -3.43
N TYR A 43 6.84 -1.28 -3.05
CA TYR A 43 5.72 -1.00 -3.94
C TYR A 43 5.18 0.39 -3.64
N ARG A 44 4.96 1.15 -4.71
CA ARG A 44 4.34 2.47 -4.62
C ARG A 44 2.82 2.31 -4.52
N GLY A 45 2.23 2.77 -3.42
CA GLY A 45 0.80 3.04 -3.29
C GLY A 45 0.51 4.46 -3.77
N ARG A 46 0.01 5.32 -2.87
CA ARG A 46 -0.22 6.75 -3.21
C ARG A 46 1.06 7.49 -3.58
N GLY A 47 2.20 7.10 -3.00
CA GLY A 47 3.52 7.68 -3.26
C GLY A 47 3.77 9.04 -2.63
N TRP A 48 4.90 9.68 -2.96
CA TRP A 48 5.49 10.79 -2.21
C TRP A 48 4.65 12.07 -2.07
N ARG A 49 3.74 12.37 -3.01
CA ARG A 49 3.08 13.69 -3.14
C ARG A 49 1.59 13.67 -2.77
N TYR A 50 1.11 12.57 -2.22
CA TYR A 50 -0.31 12.36 -1.97
C TYR A 50 -0.56 12.07 -0.49
N VAL A 51 -1.66 12.59 0.03
CA VAL A 51 -2.09 12.35 1.42
C VAL A 51 -2.56 10.91 1.56
N GLY A 52 -2.05 10.22 2.59
CA GLY A 52 -2.41 8.86 2.92
C GLY A 52 -3.81 8.71 3.54
N ALA A 53 -4.16 7.48 3.90
CA ALA A 53 -5.32 7.13 4.72
C ALA A 53 -4.96 6.04 5.75
N HIS A 54 -3.73 6.07 6.26
CA HIS A 54 -3.14 5.03 7.11
C HIS A 54 -3.08 5.40 8.61
N CYS A 55 -3.22 6.68 8.98
CA CYS A 55 -3.22 7.13 10.37
C CYS A 55 -4.10 8.38 10.58
N ILE A 56 -5.20 8.22 11.33
CA ILE A 56 -6.13 9.30 11.65
C ILE A 56 -5.38 10.44 12.34
N GLY A 57 -5.54 11.67 11.83
CA GLY A 57 -4.87 12.87 12.36
C GLY A 57 -3.45 13.10 11.84
N TYR A 58 -2.83 12.13 11.16
CA TYR A 58 -1.45 12.23 10.67
C TYR A 58 -1.28 12.03 9.17
N ASN A 59 -2.30 11.56 8.46
CA ASN A 59 -2.28 11.32 7.00
C ASN A 59 -1.67 12.45 6.15
N PHE A 60 -1.78 13.72 6.60
CA PHE A 60 -1.29 14.90 5.88
C PHE A 60 0.15 15.30 6.25
N MET A 61 0.79 14.63 7.21
CA MET A 61 2.15 14.89 7.68
C MET A 61 3.02 13.62 7.76
N SER A 62 2.56 12.51 7.17
CA SER A 62 3.25 11.23 7.16
C SER A 62 3.23 10.58 5.78
N LEU A 63 4.06 9.54 5.62
CA LEU A 63 4.07 8.60 4.51
C LEU A 63 3.88 7.18 5.05
#